data_AF-A0A534SUE6-F1
#
_entry.id   AF-A0A534SUE6-F1
#
_cell.length_a   1.000
_cell.length_b   1.000
_cell.length_c   1.000
_cell.angle_alpha   90.00
_cell.angle_beta   90.00
_cell.angle_gamma   90.00
#
_symmetry.space_group_name_H-M   'P 1'
#
loop_
_entity.id
_entity.type
_entity.pdbx_description
1 polymer ?
#
loop_
_entity_poly.entity_id
_entity_poly.type
_entity_poly.pdbx_seq_one_letter_code
_entity_poly.pdbx_strand_id
1 'polypeptide(L)' 'MSLPLVAGNWKMNGTQHECRDLARNIAEQLRVNAPQVEVVLAPPFTALSPVSH' A
#
# COMPACT_ATOMS: atom_id res chain seq x y z
N MET A 1 16.80 -15.03 8.13
CA MET A 1 16.35 -14.98 6.73
C MET A 1 15.47 -13.76 6.57
N SER A 2 15.63 -12.99 5.51
CA SER A 2 14.75 -11.85 5.20
C SER A 2 13.42 -12.37 4.66
N LEU A 3 12.31 -11.70 5.00
CA LEU A 3 11.03 -11.96 4.34
C LEU A 3 11.11 -11.49 2.88
N PRO A 4 10.43 -12.16 1.93
CA PRO A 4 10.26 -11.62 0.59
C PRO A 4 9.54 -10.27 0.63
N LEU A 5 9.97 -9.32 -0.21
CA LEU A 5 9.38 -7.99 -0.31
C LEU A 5 8.54 -7.85 -1.58
N VAL A 6 7.30 -7.40 -1.44
CA VAL A 6 6.41 -7.03 -2.54
C VAL A 6 6.17 -5.52 -2.51
N ALA A 7 6.61 -4.82 -3.56
CA ALA A 7 6.47 -3.37 -3.68
C ALA A 7 5.47 -3.00 -4.78
N GLY A 8 4.35 -2.37 -4.39
CA GLY A 8 3.35 -1.82 -5.29
C GLY A 8 3.67 -0.38 -5.68
N ASN A 9 4.39 -0.18 -6.79
CA ASN A 9 4.63 1.15 -7.37
C ASN A 9 3.41 1.62 -8.17
N TRP A 10 2.67 2.59 -7.64
CA TRP A 10 1.47 3.13 -8.28
C TRP A 10 1.79 4.12 -9.38
N LYS A 11 3.07 4.49 -9.55
CA LYS A 11 3.52 5.49 -10.51
C LYS A 11 2.75 6.79 -10.30
N MET A 12 2.34 7.47 -11.37
CA MET A 12 1.55 8.69 -11.32
C MET A 12 0.05 8.38 -11.50
N ASN A 13 -0.48 7.42 -10.72
CA ASN A 13 -1.89 7.02 -10.78
C ASN A 13 -2.61 7.24 -9.45
N GLY A 14 -3.89 7.57 -9.55
CA GLY A 14 -4.79 7.73 -8.41
C GLY A 14 -4.82 9.16 -7.86
N THR A 15 -6.01 9.56 -7.44
CA THR A 15 -6.25 10.72 -6.58
C THR A 15 -5.91 10.39 -5.12
N GLN A 16 -5.82 11.41 -4.26
CA GLN A 16 -5.60 11.21 -2.82
C GLN A 16 -6.62 10.27 -2.17
N HIS A 17 -7.89 10.39 -2.58
CA HIS A 17 -8.99 9.59 -2.05
C HIS A 17 -8.88 8.13 -2.50
N GLU A 18 -8.69 7.89 -3.80
CA GLU A 18 -8.53 6.53 -4.35
C GLU A 18 -7.31 5.82 -3.74
N CYS A 19 -6.20 6.56 -3.59
CA CYS A 19 -4.97 6.05 -2.98
C CYS A 19 -5.19 5.59 -1.53
N ARG A 20 -5.83 6.43 -0.72
CA ARG A 20 -6.16 6.11 0.68
C ARG A 20 -7.05 4.87 0.77
N ASP A 21 -8.10 4.82 -0.04
CA ASP A 21 -9.08 3.75 0.03
C ASP A 21 -8.47 2.42 -0.45
N LEU A 22 -7.65 2.45 -1.49
CA LEU A 22 -6.88 1.29 -1.93
C LEU A 22 -5.89 0.81 -0.86
N ALA A 23 -5.13 1.72 -0.24
CA ALA A 23 -4.19 1.37 0.83
C ALA A 23 -4.88 0.71 2.03
N ARG A 24 -6.02 1.27 2.46
CA ARG A 24 -6.84 0.71 3.55
C ARG A 24 -7.32 -0.69 3.22
N ASN A 25 -7.87 -0.90 2.02
CA ASN A 25 -8.35 -2.21 1.59
C ASN A 25 -7.21 -3.24 1.52
N ILE A 26 -6.03 -2.86 1.02
CA ILE A 26 -4.85 -3.73 1.02
C ILE A 26 -4.44 -4.09 2.46
N ALA A 27 -4.36 -3.12 3.36
CA ALA A 27 -3.99 -3.36 4.76
C ALA A 27 -4.97 -4.31 5.47
N GLU A 28 -6.28 -4.16 5.23
CA GLU A 28 -7.30 -5.05 5.76
C GLU A 28 -7.13 -6.48 5.23
N GLN A 29 -6.92 -6.66 3.93
CA GLN A 29 -6.70 -7.97 3.32
C GLN A 29 -5.41 -8.65 3.81
N LEU A 30 -4.35 -7.87 4.06
CA LEU A 30 -3.11 -8.40 4.63
C LEU A 30 -3.28 -8.89 6.07
N ARG A 31 -4.13 -8.22 6.87
CA ARG A 31 -4.46 -8.68 8.23
C ARG A 31 -5.26 -9.98 8.23
N VAL A 32 -6.19 -10.15 7.27
CA VAL A 32 -7.00 -11.37 7.15
C VAL A 32 -6.18 -12.55 6.66
N ASN A 33 -5.34 -12.35 5.63
CA ASN A 33 -4.61 -13.44 4.99
C ASN A 33 -3.24 -13.73 5.63
N ALA A 34 -2.70 -12.80 6.41
CA ALA A 34 -1.44 -12.91 7.15
C ALA A 34 -0.27 -13.57 6.37
N PRO A 35 0.09 -13.07 5.17
CA PRO A 35 1.13 -13.68 4.36
C PRO A 35 2.52 -13.47 4.98
N GLN A 36 3.45 -14.40 4.75
CA GLN A 36 4.85 -14.28 5.18
C GLN A 36 5.69 -13.44 4.21
N VAL A 37 5.25 -12.20 3.95
CA VAL A 37 5.94 -11.24 3.08
C VAL A 37 5.85 -9.83 3.66
N GLU A 38 6.83 -8.99 3.33
CA GLU A 38 6.76 -7.54 3.57
C GLU A 38 6.08 -6.87 2.38
N VAL A 39 5.21 -5.88 2.65
CA VAL A 39 4.47 -5.14 1.60
C VAL A 39 4.75 -3.66 1.72
N VAL A 40 5.12 -3.04 0.60
CA VAL A 40 5.32 -1.59 0.48
C VAL A 40 4.40 -1.04 -0.59
N LEU A 41 3.72 0.07 -0.28
CA LEU A 41 2.94 0.84 -1.23
C LEU A 41 3.70 2.12 -1.57
N ALA A 42 3.87 2.39 -2.86
CA ALA A 42 4.53 3.60 -3.36
C ALA A 42 3.53 4.44 -4.19
N PRO A 43 2.66 5.23 -3.51
CA PRO A 43 1.74 6.16 -4.16
C PRO A 43 2.48 7.37 -4.75
N PRO A 44 1.83 8.18 -5.62
CA PRO A 44 2.37 9.49 -6.02
C PRO A 44 2.56 10.40 -4.80
N PHE A 45 3.49 11.36 -4.87
CA PHE A 45 3.88 12.24 -3.75
C PHE A 45 2.68 12.91 -3.05
N THR A 46 1.71 13.39 -3.83
CA THR A 46 0.50 14.05 -3.32
C THR A 46 -0.38 13.16 -2.46
N ALA A 47 -0.21 11.84 -2.55
CA ALA A 47 -0.98 10.84 -1.81
C ALA A 47 -0.19 10.19 -0.65
N LEU A 48 1.05 10.61 -0.37
CA LEU A 48 1.83 10.07 0.76
C LEU A 48 1.13 10.28 2.11
N SER A 49 0.73 11.52 2.42
CA SER A 49 0.02 11.82 3.67
C SER A 49 -1.31 11.06 3.82
N PRO A 50 -2.26 11.08 2.86
CA PRO A 50 -3.52 10.37 3.02
C PRO A 50 -3.37 8.83 3.06
N VAL A 51 -2.28 8.26 2.53
CA VAL A 51 -1.98 6.82 2.62
C VAL A 51 -1.31 6.44 3.95
N SER A 52 -0.61 7.35 4.62
CA SER A 52 0.09 7.07 5.88
C SER A 52 -0.80 6.99 7.13
N HIS A 53 -2.11 7.24 6.99
CA HIS A 53 -3.09 7.30 8.08
C HIS A 53 -3.98 6.07 8.15
#